data_AF-A0ABD5KLT5-F1
#
_entry.id   AF-A0ABD5KLT5-F1
#
_cell.length_a   1.000
_cell.length_b   1.000
_cell.length_c   1.000
_cell.angle_alpha   90.00
_cell.angle_beta   90.00
_cell.angle_gamma   90.00
#
_symmetry.space_group_name_H-M   'P 1'
#
loop_
_entity.id
_entity.type
_entity.pdbx_description
1 polymer ?
#
loop_
_entity_poly.entity_id
_entity_poly.type
_entity_poly.pdbx_seq_one_letter_code
_entity_poly.pdbx_strand_id
1 'polypeptide(L)'
;MAFITKRLGAGIIPSPGTQTAYTVQSNRVAILKSFTICNTSNSSVTVIIRIAGVEILYNYFIKPYDTILIPVMDQWLGPTEMVTINVSMGNAISYYICGIEATITDVDYASVKRMGANYMDPTSKTLVTSSTKDRIIKGMILCSTTSVDRAVTIEFGTFKILQSHVIKSYNAILVPCMDHILPAGEIITGMGSGVNYYITGQELT
;
A
#
# COMPACT_ATOMS: atom_id res chain seq x y z
N MET A 1 -22.54 10.16 11.51
CA MET A 1 -21.71 9.36 10.59
C MET A 1 -21.53 10.17 9.33
N ALA A 2 -20.30 10.32 8.88
CA ALA A 2 -20.03 10.87 7.57
C ALA A 2 -18.67 10.33 7.14
N PHE A 3 -18.68 9.15 6.53
CA PHE A 3 -17.64 8.83 5.58
C PHE A 3 -17.81 9.76 4.38
N ILE A 4 -16.72 10.34 3.91
CA ILE A 4 -16.74 11.24 2.77
C ILE A 4 -15.76 10.69 1.75
N THR A 5 -16.27 10.27 0.61
CA THR A 5 -15.43 10.08 -0.57
C THR A 5 -14.93 11.44 -1.00
N LYS A 6 -13.61 11.64 -0.98
CA LYS A 6 -13.00 12.91 -1.32
C LYS A 6 -11.64 12.75 -1.96
N ARG A 7 -11.18 13.84 -2.54
CA ARG A 7 -9.77 14.04 -2.87
C ARG A 7 -9.00 14.16 -1.55
N LEU A 8 -8.10 13.21 -1.30
CA LEU A 8 -7.27 13.20 -0.10
C LEU A 8 -6.05 14.11 -0.27
N GLY A 9 -5.45 14.13 -1.46
CA GLY A 9 -4.33 15.00 -1.80
C GLY A 9 -4.18 15.18 -3.30
N ALA A 10 -3.68 16.33 -3.73
CA ALA A 10 -3.28 16.57 -5.11
C ALA A 10 -2.34 17.76 -5.19
N GLY A 11 -1.46 17.76 -6.18
CA GLY A 11 -0.56 18.89 -6.42
C GLY A 11 0.65 18.52 -7.26
N ILE A 12 1.61 19.43 -7.28
CA ILE A 12 2.92 19.26 -7.89
C ILE A 12 3.95 19.20 -6.77
N ILE A 13 4.92 18.28 -6.87
CA ILE A 13 6.00 18.16 -5.89
C ILE A 13 7.03 19.26 -6.16
N PRO A 14 7.22 20.26 -5.27
CA PRO A 14 7.92 21.50 -5.61
C PRO A 14 9.44 21.35 -5.70
N SER A 15 10.02 20.42 -4.93
CA SER A 15 11.47 20.24 -4.82
C SER A 15 11.82 18.75 -4.75
N PRO A 16 13.07 18.37 -5.09
CA PRO A 16 13.57 17.02 -4.86
C PRO A 16 13.47 16.61 -3.39
N GLY A 17 13.44 15.30 -3.14
CA GLY A 17 13.37 14.71 -1.80
C GLY A 17 11.95 14.31 -1.37
N THR A 18 11.81 13.93 -0.10
CA THR A 18 10.55 13.42 0.46
C THR A 18 9.61 14.56 0.81
N GLN A 19 8.39 14.51 0.27
CA GLN A 19 7.30 15.43 0.58
C GLN A 19 6.07 14.68 1.08
N THR A 20 5.33 15.29 2.00
CA THR A 20 4.04 14.75 2.46
C THR A 20 2.95 15.11 1.47
N ALA A 21 2.32 14.10 0.88
CA ALA A 21 1.22 14.25 -0.06
C ALA A 21 -0.14 14.30 0.64
N TYR A 22 -0.26 13.61 1.79
CA TYR A 22 -1.48 13.57 2.59
C TYR A 22 -1.17 13.11 4.02
N THR A 23 -1.90 13.66 4.99
CA THR A 23 -1.86 13.27 6.41
C THR A 23 -3.28 13.02 6.91
N VAL A 24 -3.50 11.87 7.54
CA VAL A 24 -4.81 11.56 8.15
C VAL A 24 -4.99 12.39 9.42
N GLN A 25 -6.17 12.99 9.59
CA GLN A 25 -6.52 13.71 10.82
C GLN A 25 -6.51 12.79 12.04
N SER A 26 -6.20 13.34 13.23
CA SER A 26 -6.01 12.56 14.46
C SER A 26 -7.24 11.79 14.96
N ASN A 27 -8.44 12.16 14.52
CA ASN A 27 -9.70 11.50 14.88
C ASN A 27 -10.36 10.76 13.72
N ARG A 28 -9.59 10.50 12.65
CA ARG A 28 -10.09 9.89 11.42
C ARG A 28 -9.20 8.75 10.96
N VAL A 29 -9.79 7.92 10.11
CA VAL A 29 -9.09 6.93 9.28
C VAL A 29 -9.28 7.31 7.82
N ALA A 30 -8.37 6.86 6.97
CA ALA A 30 -8.50 7.01 5.52
C ALA A 30 -8.36 5.65 4.82
N ILE A 31 -9.09 5.48 3.73
CA ILE A 31 -8.93 4.36 2.81
C ILE A 31 -8.56 4.94 1.46
N LEU A 32 -7.36 4.63 0.98
CA LEU A 32 -6.94 4.99 -0.36
C LEU A 32 -7.68 4.11 -1.37
N LYS A 33 -8.31 4.74 -2.35
CA LYS A 33 -9.03 4.05 -3.43
C LYS A 33 -8.28 4.16 -4.76
N SER A 34 -7.64 5.29 -5.01
CA SER A 34 -6.84 5.51 -6.21
C SER A 34 -5.73 6.52 -5.93
N PHE A 35 -4.59 6.30 -6.58
CA PHE A 35 -3.46 7.22 -6.54
C PHE A 35 -2.78 7.19 -7.90
N THR A 36 -2.82 8.33 -8.59
CA THR A 36 -2.20 8.54 -9.90
C THR A 36 -1.04 9.51 -9.78
N ILE A 37 0.04 9.22 -10.49
CA ILE A 37 1.20 10.10 -10.63
C ILE A 37 1.52 10.30 -12.10
N CYS A 38 1.77 11.54 -12.49
CA CYS A 38 2.22 11.90 -13.84
C CYS A 38 3.57 12.63 -13.77
N ASN A 39 4.52 12.17 -14.58
CA ASN A 39 5.75 12.90 -14.88
C ASN A 39 5.48 13.88 -16.01
N THR A 40 5.46 15.16 -15.69
CA THR A 40 5.18 16.26 -16.60
C THR A 40 6.45 16.84 -17.26
N SER A 41 7.62 16.31 -16.91
CA SER A 41 8.91 16.78 -17.43
C SER A 41 9.34 16.02 -18.69
N ASN A 42 10.33 16.58 -19.39
CA ASN A 42 10.98 15.95 -20.55
C ASN A 42 12.06 14.91 -20.17
N SER A 43 12.26 14.65 -18.88
CA SER A 43 13.29 13.77 -18.34
C SER A 43 12.65 12.66 -17.51
N SER A 44 13.30 11.51 -17.42
CA SER A 44 12.82 10.45 -16.52
C SER A 44 12.98 10.89 -15.06
N VAL A 45 11.99 10.59 -14.23
CA VAL A 45 12.01 10.90 -12.79
C VAL A 45 11.88 9.61 -11.99
N THR A 46 12.72 9.49 -10.97
CA THR A 46 12.64 8.38 -10.02
C THR A 46 11.73 8.78 -8.87
N VAL A 47 10.82 7.88 -8.50
CA VAL A 47 9.87 8.09 -7.40
C VAL A 47 9.93 6.96 -6.37
N ILE A 48 9.75 7.32 -5.10
CA ILE A 48 9.46 6.38 -4.01
C ILE A 48 8.17 6.84 -3.34
N ILE A 49 7.25 5.92 -3.09
CA ILE A 49 5.99 6.21 -2.40
C ILE A 49 5.93 5.38 -1.13
N ARG A 50 5.61 6.05 -0.02
CA ARG A 50 5.39 5.39 1.26
C ARG A 50 3.98 5.66 1.78
N ILE A 51 3.37 4.61 2.31
CA ILE A 51 2.12 4.67 3.08
C ILE A 51 2.47 4.26 4.50
N ALA A 52 2.18 5.13 5.47
CA ALA A 52 2.49 4.89 6.88
C ALA A 52 3.94 4.43 7.11
N GLY A 53 4.87 5.01 6.36
CA GLY A 53 6.31 4.70 6.43
C GLY A 53 6.76 3.48 5.61
N VAL A 54 5.85 2.65 5.10
CA VAL A 54 6.18 1.45 4.32
C VAL A 54 6.23 1.76 2.83
N GLU A 55 7.29 1.31 2.14
CA GLU A 55 7.47 1.55 0.71
C GLU A 55 6.54 0.65 -0.09
N ILE A 56 5.61 1.26 -0.81
CA ILE A 56 4.66 0.57 -1.71
C ILE A 56 5.03 0.74 -3.18
N LEU A 57 5.96 1.64 -3.47
CA LEU A 57 6.66 1.79 -4.74
C LEU A 57 8.06 2.30 -4.41
N TYR A 58 9.10 1.69 -4.96
CA TYR A 58 10.47 2.00 -4.59
C TYR A 58 11.37 2.12 -5.83
N ASN A 59 12.10 3.24 -5.94
CA ASN A 59 13.00 3.57 -7.05
C ASN A 59 12.39 3.33 -8.44
N TYR A 60 11.10 3.63 -8.58
CA TYR A 60 10.40 3.42 -9.84
C TYR A 60 10.70 4.57 -10.80
N PHE A 61 11.02 4.22 -12.05
CA PHE A 61 11.31 5.19 -13.10
C PHE A 61 10.05 5.52 -13.91
N ILE A 62 9.58 6.76 -13.82
CA ILE A 62 8.51 7.26 -14.66
C ILE A 62 9.14 7.95 -15.87
N LYS A 63 8.81 7.48 -17.07
CA LYS A 63 9.29 8.05 -18.33
C LYS A 63 8.84 9.51 -18.50
N PRO A 64 9.51 10.30 -19.34
CA PRO A 64 9.03 11.63 -19.70
C PRO A 64 7.57 11.59 -20.18
N TYR A 65 6.75 12.52 -19.69
CA TYR A 65 5.34 12.67 -20.08
C TYR A 65 4.45 11.44 -19.85
N ASP A 66 4.85 10.55 -18.94
CA ASP A 66 4.14 9.31 -18.65
C ASP A 66 3.32 9.40 -17.34
N THR A 67 2.29 8.56 -17.24
CA THR A 67 1.38 8.49 -16.09
C THR A 67 1.25 7.06 -15.61
N ILE A 68 1.35 6.87 -14.30
CA ILE A 68 1.18 5.56 -13.67
C ILE A 68 0.07 5.59 -12.62
N LEU A 69 -0.60 4.46 -12.48
CA LEU A 69 -1.48 4.17 -11.35
C LEU A 69 -0.68 3.41 -10.29
N ILE A 70 -0.69 3.93 -9.07
CA ILE A 70 0.00 3.31 -7.94
C ILE A 70 -0.89 2.21 -7.37
N PRO A 71 -0.36 1.00 -7.07
CA PRO A 71 -1.14 -0.09 -6.51
C PRO A 71 -1.49 0.23 -5.05
N VAL A 72 -2.55 1.01 -4.81
CA VAL A 72 -2.99 1.41 -3.45
C VAL A 72 -4.45 1.07 -3.17
N MET A 73 -5.03 0.20 -3.98
CA MET A 73 -6.44 -0.12 -3.90
C MET A 73 -6.76 -0.69 -2.51
N ASP A 74 -7.71 -0.04 -1.85
CA ASP A 74 -8.23 -0.37 -0.51
C ASP A 74 -7.19 -0.42 0.60
N GLN A 75 -6.19 0.47 0.55
CA GLN A 75 -5.23 0.58 1.65
C GLN A 75 -5.71 1.50 2.76
N TRP A 76 -5.73 0.98 3.98
CA TRP A 76 -6.12 1.71 5.18
C TRP A 76 -4.95 2.51 5.76
N LEU A 77 -5.21 3.74 6.20
CA LEU A 77 -4.33 4.55 7.03
C LEU A 77 -5.07 4.95 8.31
N GLY A 78 -4.36 4.81 9.42
CA GLY A 78 -4.79 5.23 10.74
C GLY A 78 -4.57 6.73 10.99
N PRO A 79 -5.02 7.21 12.15
CA PRO A 79 -4.82 8.60 12.57
C PRO A 79 -3.36 9.02 12.48
N THR A 80 -3.10 10.24 12.00
CA THR A 80 -1.76 10.87 11.88
C THR A 80 -0.79 10.22 10.89
N GLU A 81 -1.15 9.08 10.31
CA GLU A 81 -0.33 8.44 9.29
C GLU A 81 -0.34 9.24 7.99
N MET A 82 0.72 9.06 7.21
CA MET A 82 1.00 9.87 6.04
C MET A 82 1.17 9.04 4.78
N VAL A 83 0.82 9.65 3.66
CA VAL A 83 1.33 9.28 2.34
C VAL A 83 2.47 10.24 2.00
N THR A 84 3.65 9.71 1.73
CA THR A 84 4.81 10.52 1.30
C THR A 84 5.28 10.10 -0.09
N ILE A 85 5.75 11.09 -0.84
CA ILE A 85 6.31 10.93 -2.18
C ILE A 85 7.72 11.51 -2.14
N ASN A 86 8.71 10.69 -2.46
CA ASN A 86 10.07 11.15 -2.71
C ASN A 86 10.31 11.18 -4.21
N VAL A 87 10.87 12.29 -4.70
CA VAL A 87 11.15 12.49 -6.13
C VAL A 87 12.61 12.90 -6.32
N SER A 88 13.22 12.45 -7.41
CA SER A 88 14.59 12.87 -7.78
C SER A 88 14.66 14.29 -8.35
N MET A 89 13.54 14.87 -8.80
CA MET A 89 13.46 16.18 -9.45
C MET A 89 12.20 16.94 -9.00
N GLY A 90 12.37 18.22 -8.63
CA GLY A 90 11.27 19.11 -8.29
C GLY A 90 10.49 19.58 -9.52
N ASN A 91 9.23 19.98 -9.31
CA ASN A 91 8.27 20.45 -10.31
C ASN A 91 7.99 19.50 -11.48
N ALA A 92 8.49 18.26 -11.43
CA ALA A 92 8.31 17.29 -12.51
C ALA A 92 7.09 16.38 -12.26
N ILE A 93 6.76 16.11 -11.00
CA ILE A 93 5.75 15.14 -10.61
C ILE A 93 4.47 15.85 -10.19
N SER A 94 3.37 15.56 -10.88
CA SER A 94 2.01 15.87 -10.44
C SER A 94 1.33 14.61 -9.90
N TYR A 95 0.51 14.76 -8.87
CA TYR A 95 -0.16 13.63 -8.21
C TYR A 95 -1.61 13.91 -7.87
N TYR A 96 -2.39 12.83 -7.76
CA TYR A 96 -3.79 12.87 -7.38
C TYR A 96 -4.17 11.63 -6.57
N ILE A 97 -4.69 11.82 -5.35
CA ILE A 97 -5.06 10.76 -4.41
C ILE A 97 -6.55 10.90 -4.09
N CYS A 98 -7.30 9.81 -4.31
CA CYS A 98 -8.69 9.68 -3.92
C CYS A 98 -8.87 8.61 -2.87
N GLY A 99 -9.86 8.83 -2.02
CA GLY A 99 -10.23 7.83 -1.04
C GLY A 99 -11.44 8.23 -0.23
N ILE A 100 -11.61 7.49 0.86
CA ILE A 100 -12.65 7.70 1.84
C ILE A 100 -11.96 8.17 3.11
N GLU A 101 -12.50 9.19 3.76
CA GLU A 101 -12.10 9.55 5.11
C GLU A 101 -13.31 9.41 6.03
N ALA A 102 -13.14 8.70 7.13
CA ALA A 102 -14.19 8.39 8.08
C ALA A 102 -13.72 8.67 9.50
N THR A 103 -14.65 8.93 10.42
CA THR A 103 -14.34 8.98 11.85
C THR A 103 -13.97 7.59 12.35
N ILE A 104 -13.08 7.50 13.34
CA ILE A 104 -12.69 6.21 13.96
C ILE A 104 -13.88 5.41 14.53
N THR A 105 -15.00 6.08 14.83
CA THR A 105 -16.23 5.49 15.37
C THR A 105 -17.26 5.16 14.29
N ASP A 106 -16.94 5.32 13.01
CA ASP A 106 -17.87 5.02 11.92
C ASP A 106 -18.06 3.50 11.79
N VAL A 107 -19.29 3.00 11.90
CA VAL A 107 -19.58 1.55 12.00
C VAL A 107 -19.12 0.77 10.77
N ASP A 108 -19.13 1.40 9.59
CA ASP A 108 -18.75 0.75 8.33
C ASP A 108 -17.24 0.56 8.22
N TYR A 109 -16.47 1.38 8.94
CA TYR A 109 -15.01 1.44 8.84
C TYR A 109 -14.28 1.11 10.15
N ALA A 110 -15.01 0.99 11.27
CA ALA A 110 -14.44 0.73 12.59
C ALA A 110 -13.68 -0.61 12.67
N SER A 111 -14.07 -1.60 11.86
CA SER A 111 -13.39 -2.90 11.81
C SER A 111 -12.38 -3.04 10.68
N VAL A 112 -12.23 -2.02 9.83
CA VAL A 112 -11.19 -1.98 8.77
C VAL A 112 -9.88 -1.53 9.39
N LYS A 113 -8.80 -2.29 9.16
CA LYS A 113 -7.48 -2.01 9.73
C LYS A 113 -6.34 -2.55 8.88
N ARG A 114 -5.14 -2.04 9.13
CA ARG A 114 -3.89 -2.67 8.69
C ARG A 114 -3.73 -4.00 9.42
N MET A 115 -3.69 -5.10 8.67
CA MET A 115 -3.51 -6.45 9.19
C MET A 115 -2.03 -6.84 9.30
N GLY A 116 -1.17 -6.22 8.48
CA GLY A 116 0.28 -6.39 8.55
C GLY A 116 0.98 -5.44 7.57
N ALA A 117 2.10 -4.85 7.97
CA ALA A 117 2.98 -4.15 7.03
C ALA A 117 4.42 -4.12 7.55
N ASN A 118 5.36 -4.65 6.76
CA ASN A 118 6.78 -4.67 7.09
C ASN A 118 7.61 -5.15 5.88
N TYR A 119 8.91 -5.37 6.09
CA TYR A 119 9.77 -6.17 5.23
C TYR A 119 9.48 -7.67 5.42
N MET A 120 9.45 -8.42 4.32
CA MET A 120 9.40 -9.88 4.35
C MET A 120 10.77 -10.48 4.69
N ASP A 121 10.73 -11.57 5.46
CA ASP A 121 11.89 -12.37 5.83
C ASP A 121 12.29 -13.32 4.67
N PRO A 122 13.58 -13.68 4.53
CA PRO A 122 14.00 -14.76 3.61
C PRO A 122 13.38 -16.12 3.96
N THR A 123 12.99 -16.34 5.22
CA THR A 123 12.29 -17.53 5.70
C THR A 123 10.80 -17.26 5.86
N SER A 124 9.97 -18.32 5.83
CA SER A 124 8.53 -18.16 6.03
C SER A 124 8.23 -17.62 7.43
N LYS A 125 7.54 -16.48 7.48
CA LYS A 125 7.12 -15.81 8.72
C LYS A 125 5.67 -15.39 8.64
N THR A 126 5.06 -15.25 9.81
CA THR A 126 3.72 -14.68 9.96
C THR A 126 3.72 -13.21 9.52
N LEU A 127 2.94 -12.90 8.49
CA LEU A 127 2.68 -11.54 8.01
C LEU A 127 1.43 -10.94 8.65
N VAL A 128 0.42 -11.79 8.89
CA VAL A 128 -0.82 -11.45 9.62
C VAL A 128 -1.03 -12.49 10.71
N THR A 129 -1.12 -12.04 11.95
CA THR A 129 -1.32 -12.90 13.14
C THR A 129 -2.72 -13.49 13.18
N SER A 130 -2.96 -14.45 14.07
CA SER A 130 -4.29 -15.02 14.24
C SER A 130 -5.23 -14.02 14.93
N SER A 131 -6.54 -14.18 14.68
CA SER A 131 -7.61 -13.45 15.36
C SER A 131 -8.69 -14.43 15.80
N THR A 132 -9.47 -14.06 16.81
CA THR A 132 -10.67 -14.82 17.24
C THR A 132 -11.86 -14.59 16.31
N LYS A 133 -11.73 -13.69 15.34
CA LYS A 133 -12.76 -13.32 14.37
C LYS A 133 -12.33 -13.71 12.97
N ASP A 134 -13.31 -14.05 12.14
CA ASP A 134 -13.13 -14.12 10.70
C ASP A 134 -12.74 -12.75 10.16
N ARG A 135 -11.92 -12.75 9.11
CA ARG A 135 -11.42 -11.53 8.48
C ARG A 135 -11.61 -11.58 6.99
N ILE A 136 -11.86 -10.42 6.41
CA ILE A 136 -11.79 -10.25 4.95
C ILE A 136 -10.50 -9.50 4.63
N ILE A 137 -9.65 -10.06 3.78
CA ILE A 137 -8.50 -9.36 3.22
C ILE A 137 -9.00 -8.50 2.06
N LYS A 138 -8.76 -7.19 2.13
CA LYS A 138 -9.26 -6.22 1.16
C LYS A 138 -8.20 -5.85 0.13
N GLY A 139 -6.95 -5.76 0.55
CA GLY A 139 -5.86 -5.44 -0.35
C GLY A 139 -4.51 -5.86 0.22
N MET A 140 -3.62 -6.32 -0.66
CA MET A 140 -2.25 -6.68 -0.33
C MET A 140 -1.34 -6.15 -1.43
N ILE A 141 -0.34 -5.35 -1.03
CA ILE A 141 0.67 -4.80 -1.93
C ILE A 141 2.00 -5.41 -1.57
N LEU A 142 2.74 -5.81 -2.60
CA LEU A 142 4.12 -6.27 -2.47
C LEU A 142 5.02 -5.36 -3.29
N CYS A 143 6.09 -4.85 -2.70
CA CYS A 143 7.02 -3.93 -3.35
C CYS A 143 8.46 -4.45 -3.20
N SER A 144 9.10 -4.79 -4.31
CA SER A 144 10.53 -5.13 -4.32
C SER A 144 11.35 -3.85 -4.16
N THR A 145 12.21 -3.83 -3.14
CA THR A 145 13.10 -2.69 -2.86
C THR A 145 14.53 -2.94 -3.35
N THR A 146 14.74 -4.01 -4.13
CA THR A 146 16.06 -4.46 -4.57
C THR A 146 16.26 -4.34 -6.07
N SER A 147 17.53 -4.26 -6.49
CA SER A 147 17.95 -4.20 -7.89
C SER A 147 17.86 -5.53 -8.63
N VAL A 148 17.43 -6.60 -7.96
CA VAL A 148 17.27 -7.94 -8.53
C VAL A 148 15.83 -8.42 -8.40
N ASP A 149 15.43 -9.31 -9.30
CA ASP A 149 14.14 -9.97 -9.24
C ASP A 149 14.01 -10.81 -7.96
N ARG A 150 12.84 -10.78 -7.32
CA ARG A 150 12.57 -11.49 -6.07
C ARG A 150 11.40 -12.44 -6.22
N ALA A 151 11.61 -13.69 -5.87
CA ALA A 151 10.54 -14.67 -5.74
C ALA A 151 9.86 -14.50 -4.38
N VAL A 152 8.53 -14.52 -4.39
CA VAL A 152 7.70 -14.40 -3.20
C VAL A 152 6.71 -15.56 -3.15
N THR A 153 6.51 -16.09 -1.94
CA THR A 153 5.45 -17.06 -1.63
C THR A 153 4.60 -16.50 -0.51
N ILE A 154 3.27 -16.59 -0.64
CA ILE A 154 2.30 -16.14 0.35
C ILE A 154 1.24 -17.22 0.52
N GLU A 155 0.93 -17.55 1.77
CA GLU A 155 -0.03 -18.57 2.15
C GLU A 155 -1.07 -17.99 3.11
N PHE A 156 -2.34 -18.31 2.87
CA PHE A 156 -3.46 -18.00 3.75
C PHE A 156 -3.85 -19.34 4.39
N GLY A 157 -3.57 -19.50 5.69
CA GLY A 157 -3.66 -20.81 6.34
C GLY A 157 -2.73 -21.81 5.65
N THR A 158 -3.32 -22.80 4.97
CA THR A 158 -2.60 -23.83 4.21
C THR A 158 -2.64 -23.61 2.68
N PHE A 159 -3.31 -22.55 2.21
CA PHE A 159 -3.51 -22.29 0.79
C PHE A 159 -2.50 -21.29 0.24
N LYS A 160 -1.78 -21.68 -0.82
CA LYS A 160 -0.85 -20.80 -1.54
C LYS A 160 -1.61 -19.81 -2.42
N ILE A 161 -1.49 -18.53 -2.10
CA ILE A 161 -2.01 -17.43 -2.93
C ILE A 161 -0.96 -17.05 -3.99
N LEU A 162 0.31 -17.04 -3.60
CA LEU A 162 1.45 -16.89 -4.50
C LEU A 162 2.44 -18.01 -4.23
N GLN A 163 2.98 -18.61 -5.29
CA GLN A 163 4.00 -19.65 -5.20
C GLN A 163 5.19 -19.29 -6.07
N SER A 164 6.31 -18.91 -5.43
CA SER A 164 7.53 -18.47 -6.10
C SER A 164 7.27 -17.42 -7.19
N HIS A 165 6.32 -16.53 -6.95
CA HIS A 165 5.95 -15.48 -7.89
C HIS A 165 7.07 -14.44 -7.96
N VAL A 166 7.57 -14.15 -9.16
CA VAL A 166 8.70 -13.24 -9.35
C VAL A 166 8.22 -11.81 -9.50
N ILE A 167 8.55 -10.97 -8.52
CA ILE A 167 8.42 -9.52 -8.58
C ILE A 167 9.71 -8.96 -9.20
N LYS A 168 9.59 -8.17 -10.26
CA LYS A 168 10.72 -7.53 -10.92
C LYS A 168 11.42 -6.54 -9.98
N SER A 169 12.71 -6.31 -10.22
CA SER A 169 13.47 -5.29 -9.50
C SER A 169 12.75 -3.93 -9.50
N TYR A 170 12.71 -3.27 -8.34
CA TYR A 170 12.07 -1.96 -8.15
C TYR A 170 10.61 -1.87 -8.61
N ASN A 171 9.90 -3.00 -8.60
CA ASN A 171 8.51 -3.07 -9.01
C ASN A 171 7.59 -3.42 -7.84
N ALA A 172 6.32 -3.03 -7.98
CA ALA A 172 5.27 -3.34 -7.02
C ALA A 172 4.10 -4.03 -7.71
N ILE A 173 3.46 -4.95 -6.99
CA ILE A 173 2.27 -5.64 -7.46
C ILE A 173 1.15 -5.51 -6.43
N LEU A 174 -0.08 -5.45 -6.94
CA LEU A 174 -1.28 -5.70 -6.15
C LEU A 174 -1.58 -7.20 -6.24
N VAL A 175 -1.62 -7.87 -5.10
CA VAL A 175 -2.01 -9.29 -5.05
C VAL A 175 -3.53 -9.35 -5.22
N PRO A 176 -4.05 -10.18 -6.14
CA PRO A 176 -5.48 -10.30 -6.38
C PRO A 176 -6.14 -11.14 -5.28
N CYS A 177 -6.20 -10.59 -4.07
CA CYS A 177 -6.83 -11.21 -2.90
C CYS A 177 -8.05 -10.41 -2.42
N MET A 178 -8.67 -9.63 -3.32
CA MET A 178 -9.85 -8.83 -2.98
C MET A 178 -10.94 -9.73 -2.42
N ASP A 179 -11.37 -9.42 -1.20
CA ASP A 179 -12.44 -10.09 -0.48
C ASP A 179 -12.19 -11.56 -0.11
N HIS A 180 -10.93 -12.00 -0.01
CA HIS A 180 -10.61 -13.31 0.54
C HIS A 180 -10.96 -13.40 2.03
N ILE A 181 -11.69 -14.45 2.41
CA ILE A 181 -11.99 -14.76 3.80
C ILE A 181 -10.80 -15.50 4.41
N LEU A 182 -10.33 -14.99 5.55
CA LEU A 182 -9.35 -15.62 6.43
C LEU A 182 -10.08 -16.01 7.73
N PRO A 183 -10.42 -17.30 7.92
CA PRO A 183 -11.13 -17.78 9.10
C PRO A 183 -10.44 -17.43 10.42
N ALA A 184 -11.22 -17.38 11.49
CA ALA A 184 -10.73 -17.24 12.85
C ALA A 184 -9.67 -18.32 13.16
N GLY A 185 -8.60 -17.92 13.83
CA GLY A 185 -7.45 -18.78 14.15
C GLY A 185 -6.41 -18.91 13.04
N GLU A 186 -6.76 -18.64 11.77
CA GLU A 186 -5.79 -18.72 10.67
C GLU A 186 -4.85 -17.51 10.62
N ILE A 187 -3.72 -17.69 9.93
CA ILE A 187 -2.68 -16.68 9.74
C ILE A 187 -2.37 -16.51 8.26
N ILE A 188 -1.75 -15.39 7.91
CA ILE A 188 -1.07 -15.26 6.62
C ILE A 188 0.42 -15.41 6.87
N THR A 189 1.07 -16.31 6.15
CA THR A 189 2.52 -16.44 6.13
C THR A 189 3.08 -16.02 4.77
N GLY A 190 4.35 -15.66 4.76
CA GLY A 190 5.05 -15.44 3.51
C GLY A 190 6.55 -15.35 3.68
N MET A 191 7.24 -15.42 2.55
CA MET A 191 8.68 -15.30 2.44
C MET A 191 9.04 -14.58 1.14
N GLY A 192 10.07 -13.74 1.18
CA GLY A 192 10.43 -12.89 0.04
C GLY A 192 11.41 -11.80 0.39
N SER A 193 12.67 -12.16 0.66
CA SER A 193 13.71 -11.19 1.06
C SER A 193 13.78 -9.97 0.15
N GLY A 194 13.82 -8.78 0.74
CA GLY A 194 13.90 -7.51 0.00
C GLY A 194 12.56 -7.06 -0.61
N VAL A 195 11.45 -7.58 -0.10
CA VAL A 195 10.09 -7.18 -0.49
C VAL A 195 9.37 -6.61 0.72
N ASN A 196 8.84 -5.40 0.58
CA ASN A 196 7.88 -4.84 1.51
C ASN A 196 6.49 -5.37 1.25
N TYR A 197 5.73 -5.62 2.30
CA TYR A 197 4.31 -5.93 2.22
C TYR A 197 3.48 -4.92 2.98
N TYR A 198 2.26 -4.71 2.48
CA TYR A 198 1.24 -3.93 3.15
C TYR A 198 -0.11 -4.59 2.93
N ILE A 199 -0.78 -4.98 4.02
CA ILE A 199 -2.00 -5.77 4.01
C ILE A 199 -3.07 -5.03 4.79
N THR A 200 -4.19 -4.77 4.13
CA THR A 200 -5.40 -4.19 4.70
C THR A 200 -6.51 -5.23 4.69
N GLY A 201 -7.30 -5.25 5.76
CA GLY A 201 -8.48 -6.11 5.85
C GLY A 201 -9.52 -5.55 6.81
N GLN A 202 -10.56 -6.34 7.03
CA GLN A 202 -11.67 -6.04 7.92
C GLN A 202 -11.92 -7.22 8.84
N GLU A 203 -12.08 -6.98 10.14
CA GLU A 203 -12.61 -8.00 11.06
C GLU A 203 -14.14 -8.06 10.94
N LEU A 204 -14.66 -9.28 10.85
CA LEU A 204 -16.08 -9.55 10.83
C LEU A 204 -16.63 -9.61 12.26
N THR A 205 -17.85 -9.10 12.45
CA THR A 205 -18.57 -9.12 13.72
C THR A 205 -19.29 -10.43 13.94
#